data_AF-M0JJ46-F1
#
_entry.id   AF-M0JJ46-F1
#
_cell.length_a   1.000
_cell.length_b   1.000
_cell.length_c   1.000
_cell.angle_alpha   90.00
_cell.angle_beta   90.00
_cell.angle_gamma   90.00
#
_symmetry.space_group_name_H-M   'P 1'
#
loop_
_entity.id
_entity.type
_entity.pdbx_description
1 polymer ?
#
loop_
_entity_poly.entity_id
_entity_poly.type
_entity_poly.pdbx_seq_one_letter_code
_entity_poly.pdbx_strand_id
1 'polypeptide(L)'
;MSLRSQTLWLDTESLFPIKRQTEFVAYGDDYEYIVTYRNVTFNPTFEPGTFQLEPQEIQDDAQQIQFNNYESRAALADAASLPVPDPNMPAEFELEVASHRTSDPEVATLRYEATGNDTQYRIWILNGTQNTTTGVPVQVGEFEARQTRTNRTVRISWSVDGTTYYVSRYPADTANNSTLRRVARSVARTT
;
A
#
# COMPACT_ATOMS: atom_id res chain seq x y z
N MET A 1 7.97 3.34 -11.49
CA MET A 1 8.08 4.81 -11.53
C MET A 1 9.29 5.22 -10.71
N SER A 2 10.15 6.07 -11.26
CA SER A 2 11.31 6.63 -10.55
C SER A 2 11.34 8.14 -10.74
N LEU A 3 11.35 8.89 -9.64
CA LEU A 3 11.50 10.35 -9.68
C LEU A 3 12.89 10.73 -10.21
N ARG A 4 12.96 11.70 -11.12
CA ARG A 4 14.21 12.29 -11.64
C ARG A 4 14.52 13.60 -10.95
N SER A 5 13.62 14.56 -11.07
CA SER A 5 13.79 15.90 -10.53
C SER A 5 12.43 16.45 -10.08
N GLN A 6 12.47 17.38 -9.14
CA GLN A 6 11.30 18.14 -8.73
C GLN A 6 11.71 19.57 -8.42
N THR A 7 10.98 20.53 -8.97
CA THR A 7 11.10 21.94 -8.63
C THR A 7 9.78 22.42 -8.05
N LEU A 8 9.86 23.06 -6.88
CA LEU A 8 8.72 23.65 -6.18
C LEU A 8 8.92 25.16 -6.13
N TRP A 9 7.87 25.91 -6.45
CA TRP A 9 7.80 27.34 -6.20
C TRP A 9 6.84 27.52 -5.04
N LEU A 10 7.39 27.94 -3.90
CA LEU A 10 6.63 28.11 -2.67
C LEU A 10 6.17 29.55 -2.53
N ASP A 11 4.94 29.74 -2.06
CA ASP A 11 4.53 31.00 -1.46
C ASP A 11 5.42 31.29 -0.24
N THR A 12 5.90 32.53 -0.12
CA THR A 12 6.92 32.87 0.88
C THR A 12 6.38 32.94 2.31
N GLU A 13 5.07 33.09 2.48
CA GLU A 13 4.43 33.23 3.79
C GLU A 13 3.93 31.88 4.31
N SER A 14 3.19 31.15 3.49
CA SER A 14 2.57 29.86 3.84
C SER A 14 3.46 28.65 3.56
N LEU A 15 4.54 28.83 2.79
CA LEU A 15 5.38 27.74 2.26
C LEU A 15 4.61 26.72 1.40
N PHE A 16 3.43 27.08 0.91
CA PHE A 16 2.61 26.25 0.04
C PHE A 16 3.15 26.26 -1.41
N PRO A 17 3.24 25.11 -2.11
CA PRO A 17 3.71 25.06 -3.48
C PRO A 17 2.67 25.58 -4.48
N ILE A 18 2.81 26.84 -4.90
CA ILE A 18 1.96 27.47 -5.92
C ILE A 18 2.22 26.95 -7.34
N LYS A 19 3.42 26.39 -7.58
CA LYS A 19 3.76 25.65 -8.79
C LYS A 19 4.63 24.45 -8.43
N ARG A 20 4.45 23.35 -9.16
CA ARG A 20 5.30 22.17 -9.10
C ARG A 20 5.59 21.68 -10.50
N GLN A 21 6.86 21.41 -10.78
CA GLN A 21 7.34 20.70 -11.96
C GLN A 21 7.97 19.40 -11.48
N THR A 22 7.62 18.28 -12.11
CA THR A 22 8.11 16.96 -11.71
C THR A 22 8.42 16.14 -12.94
N GLU A 23 9.64 15.64 -12.99
CA GLU A 23 10.13 14.73 -14.03
C GLU A 23 10.29 13.34 -13.42
N PHE A 24 9.80 12.31 -14.10
CA PHE A 24 9.93 10.93 -13.65
C PHE A 24 9.96 9.94 -14.82
N VAL A 25 10.55 8.77 -14.58
CA VAL A 25 10.51 7.64 -15.52
C VAL A 25 9.41 6.67 -15.11
N ALA A 26 8.52 6.31 -16.03
CA ALA A 26 7.55 5.24 -15.85
C ALA A 26 7.45 4.43 -17.15
N TYR A 27 7.26 3.11 -17.04
CA TYR A 27 7.09 2.23 -18.21
C TYR A 27 8.20 2.30 -19.28
N GLY A 28 9.38 2.83 -18.95
CA GLY A 28 10.49 3.01 -19.89
C GLY A 28 10.56 4.40 -20.52
N ASP A 29 9.53 5.23 -20.35
CA ASP A 29 9.46 6.58 -20.89
C ASP A 29 9.73 7.65 -19.82
N ASP A 30 10.26 8.79 -20.25
CA ASP A 30 10.38 10.00 -19.44
C ASP A 30 9.08 10.82 -19.51
N TYR A 31 8.54 11.15 -18.35
CA TYR A 31 7.35 11.97 -18.18
C TYR A 31 7.71 13.27 -17.46
N GLU A 32 7.09 14.35 -17.89
CA GLU A 32 7.11 15.64 -17.22
C GLU A 32 5.67 16.09 -16.98
N TYR A 33 5.38 16.59 -15.77
CA TYR A 33 4.14 17.32 -15.55
C TYR A 33 4.37 18.57 -14.72
N ILE A 34 3.59 19.60 -15.03
CA ILE A 34 3.60 20.90 -14.36
C ILE A 34 2.21 21.17 -13.80
N VAL A 35 2.11 21.39 -12.49
CA VAL A 35 0.91 21.88 -11.80
C VAL A 35 1.12 23.33 -11.43
N THR A 36 0.17 24.20 -11.75
CA THR A 36 0.17 25.61 -11.34
C THR A 36 -1.18 25.94 -10.69
N TYR A 37 -1.15 26.32 -9.42
CA TYR A 37 -2.32 26.79 -8.70
C TYR A 37 -2.51 28.28 -8.97
N ARG A 38 -3.74 28.68 -9.27
CA ARG A 38 -4.14 30.08 -9.51
C ARG A 38 -5.29 30.41 -8.56
N ASN A 39 -5.39 31.68 -8.15
CA ASN A 39 -6.43 32.16 -7.24
C ASN A 39 -6.43 31.39 -5.89
N VAL A 40 -5.26 31.23 -5.28
CA VAL A 40 -5.12 30.56 -3.98
C VAL A 40 -5.51 31.53 -2.88
N THR A 41 -6.43 31.11 -2.01
CA THR A 41 -6.78 31.82 -0.78
C THR A 41 -6.41 30.95 0.41
N PHE A 42 -5.64 31.49 1.35
CA PHE A 42 -5.25 30.81 2.57
C PHE A 42 -6.23 31.12 3.70
N ASN A 43 -6.58 30.09 4.47
CA ASN A 43 -7.54 30.16 5.58
C ASN A 43 -8.87 30.87 5.26
N PRO A 44 -9.52 30.59 4.10
CA PRO A 44 -10.85 31.11 3.85
C PRO A 44 -11.84 30.54 4.88
N THR A 45 -12.88 31.31 5.17
CA THR A 45 -14.05 30.78 5.89
C THR A 45 -14.97 30.12 4.87
N PHE A 46 -15.54 28.97 5.21
CA PHE A 46 -16.49 28.25 4.38
C PHE A 46 -17.84 28.19 5.08
N GLU A 47 -18.92 28.25 4.31
CA GLU A 47 -20.26 28.05 4.84
C GLU A 47 -20.40 26.61 5.37
N PRO A 48 -21.15 26.36 6.46
CA PRO A 48 -21.46 25.02 6.93
C PRO A 48 -22.00 24.15 5.79
N GLY A 49 -21.48 22.94 5.63
CA GLY A 49 -21.90 22.02 4.57
C GLY A 49 -21.11 22.13 3.26
N THR A 50 -20.17 23.08 3.10
CA THR A 50 -19.34 23.20 1.87
C THR A 50 -18.63 21.90 1.46
N PHE A 51 -18.26 21.07 2.44
CA PHE A 51 -17.58 19.79 2.22
C PHE A 51 -18.48 18.58 2.52
N GLN A 52 -19.79 18.79 2.64
CA GLN A 52 -20.77 17.70 2.71
C GLN A 52 -21.21 17.40 1.28
N LEU A 53 -21.00 16.15 0.86
CA LEU A 53 -21.56 15.64 -0.39
C LEU A 53 -22.97 15.14 -0.09
N GLU A 54 -23.94 15.59 -0.88
CA GLU A 54 -25.27 15.01 -0.81
C GLU A 54 -25.22 13.57 -1.35
N PRO A 55 -25.99 12.62 -0.78
CA PRO A 55 -25.96 11.23 -1.23
C PRO A 55 -26.18 11.05 -2.74
N GLN A 56 -26.94 11.94 -3.37
CA GLN A 56 -27.23 11.97 -4.81
C GLN A 56 -26.05 12.44 -5.69
N GLU A 57 -25.05 13.13 -5.10
CA GLU A 57 -23.84 13.57 -5.80
C GLU A 57 -22.75 12.49 -5.80
N ILE A 58 -22.92 11.48 -4.93
CA ILE A 58 -22.08 10.29 -4.90
C ILE A 58 -22.61 9.38 -6.01
N GLN A 59 -21.82 9.21 -7.07
CA GLN A 59 -22.16 8.23 -8.10
C GLN A 59 -22.38 6.85 -7.45
N ASP A 60 -23.36 6.08 -7.93
CA ASP A 60 -23.70 4.77 -7.33
C ASP A 60 -22.49 3.82 -7.28
N ASP A 61 -21.51 4.00 -8.17
CA ASP A 61 -20.25 3.25 -8.21
C ASP A 61 -19.21 3.76 -7.19
N ALA A 62 -19.26 5.02 -6.77
CA ALA A 62 -18.39 5.57 -5.72
C ALA A 62 -18.67 4.93 -4.35
N GLN A 63 -19.87 4.37 -4.14
CA GLN A 63 -20.21 3.59 -2.95
C GLN A 63 -19.59 2.18 -2.93
N GLN A 64 -18.93 1.73 -4.00
CA GLN A 64 -18.43 0.34 -4.11
C GLN A 64 -17.07 0.07 -3.47
N ILE A 65 -16.29 1.09 -3.11
CA ILE A 65 -15.00 0.87 -2.44
C ILE A 65 -15.22 0.82 -0.92
N GLN A 66 -15.87 -0.25 -0.45
CA GLN A 66 -16.01 -0.52 0.97
C GLN A 66 -14.83 -1.33 1.49
N PHE A 67 -14.19 -0.83 2.54
CA PHE A 67 -13.23 -1.60 3.34
C PHE A 67 -13.94 -2.07 4.61
N ASN A 68 -14.16 -3.37 4.70
CA ASN A 68 -14.66 -4.00 5.92
C ASN A 68 -13.47 -4.33 6.83
N ASN A 69 -13.55 -3.98 8.10
CA ASN A 69 -12.55 -4.34 9.11
C ASN A 69 -13.05 -5.52 9.92
N TYR A 70 -12.12 -6.36 10.37
CA TYR A 70 -12.41 -7.57 11.14
C TYR A 70 -11.57 -7.60 12.42
N GLU A 71 -12.17 -8.11 13.49
CA GLU A 71 -11.53 -8.26 14.80
C GLU A 71 -10.36 -9.26 14.80
N SER A 72 -10.26 -10.10 13.77
CA SER A 72 -9.18 -11.09 13.67
C SER A 72 -8.90 -11.51 12.22
N ARG A 73 -7.70 -12.08 12.02
CA ARG A 73 -7.32 -12.74 10.76
C ARG A 73 -8.26 -13.90 10.42
N ALA A 74 -8.75 -14.66 11.41
CA ALA A 74 -9.70 -15.74 11.19
C ALA A 74 -11.05 -15.22 10.67
N ALA A 75 -11.59 -14.16 11.29
CA ALA A 75 -12.83 -13.54 10.83
C ALA A 75 -12.69 -12.96 9.40
N LEU A 76 -11.53 -12.40 9.06
CA LEU A 76 -11.23 -11.99 7.68
C LEU A 76 -11.18 -13.19 6.72
N ALA A 77 -10.54 -14.30 7.13
CA ALA A 77 -10.45 -15.51 6.32
C ALA A 77 -11.81 -16.17 6.06
N ASP A 78 -12.73 -16.10 7.01
CA ASP A 78 -14.10 -16.63 6.85
C ASP A 78 -14.97 -15.76 5.93
N ALA A 79 -14.65 -14.46 5.82
CA ALA A 79 -15.45 -13.48 5.08
C ALA A 79 -14.92 -13.16 3.68
N ALA A 80 -13.63 -13.35 3.42
CA ALA A 80 -13.02 -13.11 2.11
C ALA A 80 -13.10 -14.36 1.23
N SER A 81 -13.24 -14.18 -0.09
CA SER A 81 -13.07 -15.30 -1.04
C SER A 81 -11.60 -15.59 -1.30
N LEU A 82 -10.72 -14.67 -0.88
CA LEU A 82 -9.27 -14.78 -0.99
C LEU A 82 -8.67 -15.76 0.03
N PRO A 83 -7.63 -16.52 -0.36
CA PRO A 83 -6.83 -17.35 0.55
C PRO A 83 -5.99 -16.50 1.51
N VAL A 84 -6.60 -16.06 2.61
CA VAL A 84 -5.95 -15.26 3.65
C VAL A 84 -4.93 -16.14 4.40
N PRO A 85 -3.63 -15.81 4.38
CA PRO A 85 -2.57 -16.64 4.96
C PRO A 85 -2.55 -16.55 6.50
N ASP A 86 -1.82 -17.48 7.13
CA ASP A 86 -1.51 -17.45 8.58
C ASP A 86 0.00 -17.23 8.81
N PRO A 87 0.46 -15.97 8.87
CA PRO A 87 1.87 -15.67 8.99
C PRO A 87 2.41 -15.96 10.40
N ASN A 88 3.50 -16.71 10.48
CA ASN A 88 4.31 -16.79 11.70
C ASN A 88 5.05 -15.46 11.95
N MET A 89 4.42 -14.58 12.72
CA MET A 89 4.93 -13.26 13.10
C MET A 89 5.84 -13.36 14.33
N PRO A 90 6.90 -12.54 14.44
CA PRO A 90 7.67 -12.44 15.67
C PRO A 90 6.79 -11.94 16.82
N ALA A 91 7.07 -12.38 18.05
CA ALA A 91 6.20 -12.16 19.21
C ALA A 91 6.00 -10.68 19.57
N GLU A 92 6.93 -9.81 19.18
CA GLU A 92 6.84 -8.37 19.36
C GLU A 92 5.87 -7.67 18.40
N PHE A 93 5.27 -8.39 17.45
CA PHE A 93 4.31 -7.86 16.48
C PHE A 93 2.90 -8.40 16.72
N GLU A 94 1.95 -7.49 16.88
CA GLU A 94 0.53 -7.80 17.07
C GLU A 94 -0.27 -7.39 15.83
N LEU A 95 -1.38 -8.10 15.57
CA LEU A 95 -2.27 -7.78 14.46
C LEU A 95 -3.05 -6.50 14.80
N GLU A 96 -2.89 -5.48 13.96
CA GLU A 96 -3.53 -4.17 14.12
C GLU A 96 -4.65 -3.94 13.09
N VAL A 97 -4.50 -4.48 11.87
CA VAL A 97 -5.54 -4.38 10.84
C VAL A 97 -5.75 -5.74 10.20
N ALA A 98 -7.00 -6.17 10.14
CA ALA A 98 -7.49 -7.16 9.21
C ALA A 98 -8.62 -6.52 8.41
N SER A 99 -8.46 -6.35 7.10
CA SER A 99 -9.46 -5.69 6.28
C SER A 99 -9.65 -6.33 4.90
N HIS A 100 -10.85 -6.16 4.36
CA HIS A 100 -11.29 -6.71 3.08
C HIS A 100 -11.96 -5.63 2.24
N ARG A 101 -11.52 -5.50 1.00
CA ARG A 101 -12.19 -4.74 -0.06
C ARG A 101 -12.75 -5.72 -1.09
N THR A 102 -14.07 -5.67 -1.29
CA THR A 102 -14.80 -6.60 -2.19
C THR A 102 -14.84 -6.14 -3.66
N SER A 103 -14.51 -4.87 -3.95
CA SER A 103 -14.48 -4.34 -5.33
C SER A 103 -13.26 -4.83 -6.10
N ASP A 104 -13.41 -4.97 -7.42
CA ASP A 104 -12.35 -5.45 -8.33
C ASP A 104 -11.10 -4.53 -8.32
N PRO A 105 -9.87 -5.07 -8.18
CA PRO A 105 -9.58 -6.44 -7.71
C PRO A 105 -9.89 -6.61 -6.23
N GLU A 106 -10.52 -7.73 -5.83
CA GLU A 106 -10.73 -8.06 -4.41
C GLU A 106 -9.38 -8.03 -3.67
N VAL A 107 -9.35 -7.41 -2.48
CA VAL A 107 -8.12 -7.25 -1.69
C VAL A 107 -8.35 -7.57 -0.23
N ALA A 108 -7.54 -8.47 0.33
CA ALA A 108 -7.42 -8.65 1.77
C ALA A 108 -6.09 -8.07 2.29
N THR A 109 -6.12 -7.43 3.46
CA THR A 109 -4.95 -6.81 4.09
C THR A 109 -4.80 -7.29 5.52
N LEU A 110 -3.58 -7.67 5.89
CA LEU A 110 -3.16 -7.84 7.28
C LEU A 110 -2.04 -6.85 7.59
N ARG A 111 -2.17 -6.06 8.67
CA ARG A 111 -1.08 -5.20 9.19
C ARG A 111 -0.75 -5.63 10.60
N TYR A 112 0.54 -5.80 10.84
CA TYR A 112 1.10 -6.08 12.15
C TYR A 112 2.05 -4.96 12.55
N GLU A 113 1.94 -4.49 13.79
CA GLU A 113 2.74 -3.38 14.33
C GLU A 113 3.55 -3.86 15.53
N ALA A 114 4.76 -3.32 15.68
CA ALA A 114 5.64 -3.66 16.80
C ALA A 114 5.21 -2.94 18.08
N THR A 115 5.27 -3.62 19.21
CA THR A 115 5.17 -2.96 20.52
C THR A 115 6.46 -2.20 20.81
N GLY A 116 6.43 -0.87 20.73
CA GLY A 116 7.53 0.00 21.17
C GLY A 116 8.48 0.54 20.10
N ASN A 117 8.20 0.31 18.81
CA ASN A 117 8.85 1.03 17.71
C ASN A 117 7.92 1.19 16.50
N ASP A 118 8.35 1.91 15.46
CA ASP A 118 7.56 2.22 14.26
C ASP A 118 7.62 1.14 13.17
N THR A 119 8.20 -0.03 13.48
CA THR A 119 8.27 -1.14 12.53
C THR A 119 6.90 -1.78 12.39
N GLN A 120 6.48 -1.97 11.15
CA GLN A 120 5.26 -2.68 10.78
C GLN A 120 5.52 -3.63 9.62
N TYR A 121 4.78 -4.73 9.63
CA TYR A 121 4.67 -5.64 8.49
C TYR A 121 3.26 -5.54 7.91
N ARG A 122 3.17 -5.48 6.59
CA ARG A 122 1.88 -5.52 5.90
C ARG A 122 1.88 -6.63 4.84
N ILE A 123 0.84 -7.44 4.88
CA ILE A 123 0.55 -8.49 3.92
C ILE A 123 -0.67 -8.05 3.11
N TRP A 124 -0.52 -8.00 1.79
CA TRP A 124 -1.63 -7.80 0.87
C TRP A 124 -1.87 -9.08 0.08
N ILE A 125 -3.13 -9.43 -0.08
CA ILE A 125 -3.60 -10.55 -0.88
C ILE A 125 -4.51 -9.94 -1.95
N LEU A 126 -4.15 -10.11 -3.21
CA LEU A 126 -4.83 -9.50 -4.34
C LEU A 126 -5.42 -10.60 -5.24
N ASN A 127 -6.70 -10.49 -5.58
CA ASN A 127 -7.30 -11.33 -6.61
C ASN A 127 -6.76 -10.87 -7.98
N GLY A 128 -5.97 -11.71 -8.62
CA GLY A 128 -5.27 -11.41 -9.87
C GLY A 128 -3.79 -11.75 -9.82
N THR A 129 -3.23 -12.10 -10.98
CA THR A 129 -1.79 -12.38 -11.14
C THR A 129 -1.04 -11.15 -11.60
N GLN A 130 -0.02 -10.77 -10.83
CA GLN A 130 0.89 -9.67 -11.17
C GLN A 130 2.25 -10.21 -11.61
N ASN A 131 2.64 -9.90 -12.85
CA ASN A 131 3.95 -10.24 -13.40
C ASN A 131 5.00 -9.24 -12.92
N THR A 132 5.53 -9.46 -11.71
CA THR A 132 6.63 -8.64 -11.20
C THR A 132 7.95 -9.15 -11.78
N THR A 133 8.52 -8.41 -12.73
CA THR A 133 9.83 -8.72 -13.34
C THR A 133 10.98 -7.90 -12.75
N THR A 134 10.65 -6.88 -11.95
CA THR A 134 11.63 -5.96 -11.35
C THR A 134 12.01 -6.38 -9.93
N GLY A 135 13.24 -6.06 -9.52
CA GLY A 135 13.75 -6.37 -8.18
C GLY A 135 14.67 -7.59 -8.12
N VAL A 136 15.20 -7.84 -6.93
CA VAL A 136 16.15 -8.94 -6.68
C VAL A 136 15.37 -10.25 -6.53
N PRO A 137 15.71 -11.33 -7.25
CA PRO A 137 15.08 -12.63 -7.05
C PRO A 137 15.31 -13.13 -5.61
N VAL A 138 14.27 -13.70 -5.01
CA VAL A 138 14.32 -14.32 -3.68
C VAL A 138 13.42 -15.55 -3.64
N GLN A 139 13.95 -16.64 -3.12
CA GLN A 139 13.15 -17.84 -2.90
C GLN A 139 12.31 -17.73 -1.62
N VAL A 140 10.99 -17.91 -1.76
CA VAL A 140 10.04 -18.03 -0.65
C VAL A 140 9.25 -19.34 -0.78
N GLY A 141 9.68 -20.36 -0.04
CA GLY A 141 9.14 -21.72 -0.26
C GLY A 141 9.51 -22.22 -1.65
N GLU A 142 8.52 -22.68 -2.41
CA GLU A 142 8.68 -23.12 -3.80
C GLU A 142 8.57 -21.96 -4.82
N PHE A 143 8.14 -20.78 -4.40
CA PHE A 143 7.93 -19.65 -5.29
C PHE A 143 9.20 -18.82 -5.52
N GLU A 144 9.48 -18.50 -6.79
CA GLU A 144 10.45 -17.47 -7.16
C GLU A 144 9.80 -16.09 -7.01
N ALA A 145 10.06 -15.42 -5.88
CA ALA A 145 9.55 -14.10 -5.59
C ALA A 145 10.53 -12.99 -6.00
N ARG A 146 10.03 -11.75 -6.04
CA ARG A 146 10.84 -10.55 -6.25
C ARG A 146 10.86 -9.68 -5.02
N GLN A 147 12.06 -9.25 -4.62
CA GLN A 147 12.26 -8.26 -3.57
C GLN A 147 12.53 -6.89 -4.19
N THR A 148 11.66 -5.92 -3.90
CA THR A 148 11.81 -4.52 -4.31
C THR A 148 11.95 -3.62 -3.10
N ARG A 149 12.67 -2.51 -3.25
CA ARG A 149 12.69 -1.42 -2.28
C ARG A 149 12.16 -0.15 -2.94
N THR A 150 11.20 0.49 -2.29
CA THR A 150 10.67 1.79 -2.71
C THR A 150 10.64 2.67 -1.48
N ASN A 151 11.38 3.77 -1.49
CA ASN A 151 11.57 4.65 -0.33
C ASN A 151 12.01 3.84 0.92
N ARG A 152 11.25 3.97 2.00
CA ARG A 152 11.45 3.26 3.28
C ARG A 152 10.67 1.96 3.37
N THR A 153 10.20 1.39 2.25
CA THR A 153 9.49 0.10 2.25
C THR A 153 10.27 -0.94 1.48
N VAL A 154 10.50 -2.10 2.10
CA VAL A 154 10.99 -3.30 1.42
C VAL A 154 9.82 -4.26 1.26
N ARG A 155 9.64 -4.82 0.07
CA ARG A 155 8.52 -5.69 -0.28
C ARG A 155 9.01 -6.93 -1.00
N ILE A 156 8.45 -8.08 -0.66
CA ILE A 156 8.59 -9.36 -1.38
C ILE A 156 7.24 -9.68 -2.00
N SER A 157 7.22 -10.06 -3.29
CA SER A 157 5.99 -10.38 -4.00
C SER A 157 6.11 -11.63 -4.86
N TRP A 158 5.05 -12.42 -4.89
CA TRP A 158 4.88 -13.60 -5.75
C TRP A 158 3.40 -13.80 -6.07
N SER A 159 3.13 -14.65 -7.07
CA SER A 159 1.77 -15.03 -7.45
C SER A 159 1.65 -16.54 -7.51
N VAL A 160 0.52 -17.08 -7.08
CA VAL A 160 0.16 -18.50 -7.14
C VAL A 160 -1.35 -18.61 -7.33
N ASP A 161 -1.80 -19.53 -8.18
CA ASP A 161 -3.21 -19.85 -8.41
C ASP A 161 -4.13 -18.63 -8.61
N GLY A 162 -3.69 -17.67 -9.41
CA GLY A 162 -4.47 -16.46 -9.69
C GLY A 162 -4.46 -15.41 -8.59
N THR A 163 -3.73 -15.61 -7.48
CA THR A 163 -3.62 -14.67 -6.36
C THR A 163 -2.20 -14.11 -6.25
N THR A 164 -2.07 -12.80 -6.08
CA THR A 164 -0.77 -12.16 -5.78
C THR A 164 -0.65 -11.82 -4.30
N TYR A 165 0.49 -12.17 -3.73
CA TYR A 165 0.87 -11.84 -2.36
C TYR A 165 1.95 -10.78 -2.33
N TYR A 166 1.81 -9.82 -1.43
CA TYR A 166 2.84 -8.85 -1.09
C TYR A 166 3.12 -8.90 0.39
N VAL A 167 4.35 -9.17 0.79
CA VAL A 167 4.79 -9.03 2.18
C VAL A 167 5.77 -7.87 2.24
N SER A 168 5.45 -6.86 3.04
CA SER A 168 6.22 -5.64 3.13
C SER A 168 6.60 -5.30 4.56
N ARG A 169 7.74 -4.62 4.71
CA ARG A 169 8.20 -4.01 5.96
C ARG A 169 8.35 -2.51 5.76
N TYR A 170 7.93 -1.76 6.76
CA TYR A 170 8.28 -0.36 6.96
C TYR A 170 8.71 -0.13 8.42
N PRO A 171 9.68 0.75 8.69
CA PRO A 171 10.59 1.32 7.71
C PRO A 171 11.70 0.31 7.34
N ALA A 172 12.40 0.58 6.23
CA ALA A 172 13.36 -0.36 5.64
C ALA A 172 14.67 -0.49 6.45
N ASP A 173 14.94 0.49 7.30
CA ASP A 173 16.17 0.69 8.07
C ASP A 173 16.12 0.11 9.49
N THR A 174 14.95 -0.23 10.01
CA THR A 174 14.79 -0.68 11.41
C THR A 174 14.96 -2.17 11.64
N ALA A 175 14.94 -3.01 10.60
CA ALA A 175 15.08 -4.46 10.78
C ALA A 175 15.84 -5.17 9.65
N ASN A 176 16.45 -6.32 9.98
CA ASN A 176 17.10 -7.17 9.00
C ASN A 176 16.08 -7.77 8.01
N ASN A 177 16.47 -7.87 6.73
CA ASN A 177 15.70 -8.56 5.68
C ASN A 177 15.47 -10.05 5.98
N SER A 178 16.23 -10.66 6.90
CA SER A 178 16.01 -12.03 7.36
C SER A 178 14.62 -12.23 7.96
N THR A 179 14.11 -11.30 8.78
CA THR A 179 12.76 -11.38 9.36
C THR A 179 11.69 -11.25 8.29
N LEU A 180 11.82 -10.29 7.37
CA LEU A 180 10.89 -10.12 6.25
C LEU A 180 10.81 -11.40 5.39
N ARG A 181 11.96 -12.03 5.10
CA ARG A 181 12.00 -13.30 4.35
C ARG A 181 11.40 -14.46 5.14
N ARG A 182 11.57 -14.49 6.46
CA ARG A 182 10.95 -15.50 7.33
C ARG A 182 9.43 -15.38 7.32
N VAL A 183 8.90 -14.16 7.44
CA VAL A 183 7.45 -13.89 7.35
C VAL A 183 6.93 -14.22 5.95
N ALA A 184 7.63 -13.82 4.88
CA ALA A 184 7.21 -14.18 3.53
C ALA A 184 7.16 -15.70 3.29
N ARG A 185 8.10 -16.45 3.88
CA ARG A 185 8.08 -17.92 3.83
C ARG A 185 6.99 -18.56 4.68
N SER A 186 6.54 -17.93 5.77
CA SER A 186 5.41 -18.47 6.55
C SER A 186 4.10 -18.24 5.80
N VAL A 187 3.92 -17.07 5.19
CA VAL A 187 2.81 -16.80 4.27
C VAL A 187 2.78 -17.84 3.16
N ALA A 188 3.90 -18.02 2.43
CA ALA A 188 3.99 -18.96 1.31
C ALA A 188 3.71 -20.43 1.66
N ARG A 189 3.69 -20.83 2.94
CA ARG A 189 3.33 -22.21 3.34
C ARG A 189 1.82 -22.43 3.48
N THR A 190 1.06 -21.34 3.49
CA THR A 190 -0.39 -21.33 3.73
C THR A 190 -1.16 -20.88 2.49
N THR A 191 -0.48 -20.79 1.34
CA THR A 191 -0.96 -20.27 0.06
C THR A 191 -0.73 -21.30 -1.01
#